data_AF-A0A8X8W3G1-F1
#
_entry.id   AF-A0A8X8W3G1-F1
#
_cell.length_a   1.000
_cell.length_b   1.000
_cell.length_c   1.000
_cell.angle_alpha   90.00
_cell.angle_beta   90.00
_cell.angle_gamma   90.00
#
_symmetry.space_group_name_H-M   'P 1'
#
loop_
_entity.id
_entity.type
_entity.pdbx_description
1 polymer ?
#
loop_
_entity_poly.entity_id
_entity_poly.type
_entity_poly.pdbx_seq_one_letter_code
_entity_poly.pdbx_strand_id
1 'polypeptide(L)'
;MGWLPEPKKEGKNLGILAFETAKTMSRLISLYKSVSDEEISRLRNDVIRSKGVAFLNSGDEKFLLSLASAERLKDLDHAAAAVVRQGKKCTDFGLERFDLVYKEGRSFELREDERQAIEWENGERMNYNCK
;
A
#
# COMPACT_ATOMS: atom_id res chain seq x y z
N MET A 1 27.80 -48.18 21.75
CA MET A 1 27.29 -47.55 20.52
C MET A 1 26.13 -46.64 20.90
N GLY A 2 26.43 -45.36 21.12
CA GLY A 2 25.45 -44.35 21.53
C GLY A 2 24.75 -43.75 20.32
N TRP A 3 23.43 -43.59 20.43
CA TRP A 3 22.52 -43.15 19.39
C TRP A 3 22.91 -41.78 18.81
N LEU A 4 22.93 -41.65 17.48
CA LEU A 4 22.91 -40.35 16.81
C LEU A 4 21.46 -39.85 16.79
N PRO A 5 21.20 -38.58 17.11
CA PRO A 5 19.87 -38.00 16.92
C PRO A 5 19.55 -37.95 15.41
N GLU A 6 18.40 -38.51 15.04
CA GLU A 6 17.84 -38.40 13.69
C GLU A 6 17.69 -36.92 13.29
N PRO A 7 18.07 -36.52 12.06
CA PRO A 7 17.88 -35.16 11.60
C PRO A 7 16.39 -34.87 11.47
N LYS A 8 15.87 -34.00 12.35
CA LYS A 8 14.49 -33.52 12.26
C LYS A 8 14.27 -32.89 10.88
N LYS A 9 13.22 -33.32 10.19
CA LYS A 9 12.78 -32.77 8.90
C LYS A 9 12.17 -31.37 9.08
N GLU A 10 12.98 -30.42 9.53
CA GLU A 10 12.63 -29.01 9.70
C GLU A 10 13.21 -28.23 8.51
N GLY A 11 12.53 -28.23 7.36
CA GLY A 11 13.09 -27.54 6.17
C GLY A 11 12.08 -27.00 5.18
N LYS A 12 11.00 -27.74 4.91
CA LYS A 12 9.99 -27.32 3.92
C LYS A 12 9.23 -26.07 4.35
N ASN A 13 8.85 -25.99 5.63
CA ASN A 13 8.10 -24.84 6.17
C ASN A 13 8.95 -23.57 6.25
N LEU A 14 10.24 -23.70 6.56
CA LEU A 14 11.18 -22.57 6.60
C LEU A 14 11.40 -22.00 5.20
N GLY A 15 11.57 -22.86 4.18
CA GLY A 15 11.73 -22.44 2.80
C GLY A 15 10.50 -21.71 2.24
N ILE A 16 9.29 -22.21 2.52
CA ILE A 16 8.04 -21.55 2.11
C ILE A 16 7.90 -20.18 2.78
N LEU A 17 8.18 -20.10 4.09
CA LEU A 17 8.11 -18.83 4.82
C LEU A 17 9.14 -17.81 4.31
N ALA A 18 10.38 -18.24 4.08
CA ALA A 18 11.44 -17.39 3.53
C ALA A 18 11.06 -16.84 2.14
N PHE A 19 10.45 -17.67 1.29
CA PHE A 19 9.96 -17.24 -0.02
C PHE A 19 8.81 -16.24 0.10
N GLU A 20 7.85 -16.46 1.00
CA GLU A 20 6.77 -15.51 1.27
C GLU A 20 7.30 -14.18 1.78
N THR A 21 8.28 -14.20 2.69
CA THR A 21 8.92 -12.98 3.19
C THR A 21 9.68 -12.27 2.08
N ALA A 22 10.48 -12.97 1.28
CA ALA A 22 11.18 -12.40 0.13
C ALA A 22 10.20 -11.76 -0.88
N LYS A 23 9.07 -12.42 -1.15
CA LYS A 23 8.01 -11.89 -2.02
C LYS A 23 7.39 -10.61 -1.46
N THR A 24 7.09 -10.58 -0.16
CA THR A 24 6.56 -9.37 0.51
C THR A 24 7.59 -8.23 0.47
N MET A 25 8.85 -8.51 0.80
CA MET A 25 9.94 -7.53 0.77
C MET A 25 10.17 -6.97 -0.64
N SER A 26 10.19 -7.83 -1.67
CA SER A 26 10.34 -7.40 -3.07
C SER A 26 9.23 -6.43 -3.48
N ARG A 27 7.98 -6.68 -3.04
CA ARG A 27 6.85 -5.79 -3.30
C ARG A 27 6.98 -4.45 -2.58
N LEU A 28 7.35 -4.46 -1.31
CA LEU A 28 7.58 -3.25 -0.51
C LEU A 28 8.66 -2.37 -1.13
N ILE A 29 9.79 -2.95 -1.54
CA ILE A 29 10.89 -2.21 -2.19
C ILE A 29 10.41 -1.62 -3.53
N SER A 30 9.66 -2.38 -4.31
CA SER A 30 9.13 -1.90 -5.60
C SER A 30 8.15 -0.75 -5.40
N LEU A 31 7.26 -0.86 -4.40
CA LEU A 31 6.32 0.18 -4.03
C LEU A 31 7.06 1.44 -3.56
N TYR A 32 8.03 1.30 -2.66
CA TYR A 32 8.86 2.41 -2.19
C TYR A 32 9.56 3.16 -3.33
N LYS A 33 10.14 2.43 -4.29
CA LYS A 33 10.74 3.04 -5.48
C LYS A 33 9.71 3.77 -6.34
N SER A 34 8.51 3.21 -6.48
CA SER A 34 7.43 3.77 -7.32
C SER A 34 6.87 5.10 -6.80
N VAL A 35 7.11 5.43 -5.53
CA VAL A 35 6.70 6.69 -4.89
C VAL A 35 7.88 7.64 -4.68
N SER A 36 9.01 7.39 -5.34
CA SER A 36 10.12 8.34 -5.38
C SER A 36 9.74 9.60 -6.14
N ASP A 37 10.40 10.72 -5.83
CA ASP A 37 10.17 12.01 -6.51
C ASP A 37 10.34 11.92 -8.03
N GLU A 38 11.30 11.12 -8.49
CA GLU A 38 11.53 10.86 -9.91
C GLU A 38 10.33 10.16 -10.55
N GLU A 39 9.82 9.11 -9.92
CA GLU A 39 8.67 8.34 -10.42
C GLU A 39 7.36 9.14 -10.36
N ILE A 40 7.18 9.96 -9.32
CA ILE A 40 6.05 10.89 -9.20
C ILE A 40 6.13 11.97 -10.29
N SER A 41 7.31 12.52 -10.54
CA SER A 41 7.53 13.49 -11.62
C SER A 41 7.23 12.88 -12.98
N ARG A 42 7.68 11.65 -13.24
CA ARG A 42 7.38 10.91 -14.47
C ARG A 42 5.88 10.64 -14.63
N LEU A 43 5.21 10.23 -13.55
CA LEU A 43 3.76 10.03 -13.54
C LEU A 43 3.02 11.31 -13.94
N ARG A 44 3.41 12.45 -13.35
CA ARG A 44 2.76 13.75 -13.59
C ARG A 44 3.02 14.30 -14.99
N ASN A 45 4.27 14.27 -15.42
CA ASN A 45 4.69 14.96 -16.64
C ASN A 45 4.49 14.11 -17.91
N ASP A 46 4.58 12.78 -17.80
CA ASP A 46 4.56 11.91 -18.97
C ASP A 46 3.27 11.09 -19.05
N VAL A 47 2.94 10.36 -17.98
CA VAL A 47 1.82 9.40 -17.98
C VAL A 47 0.48 10.12 -17.96
N ILE A 48 0.26 11.02 -16.99
CA ILE A 48 -0.99 11.76 -16.83
C ILE A 48 -1.28 12.67 -18.03
N ARG A 49 -0.23 13.28 -18.61
CA ARG A 49 -0.35 14.14 -19.78
C ARG A 49 -0.46 13.38 -21.10
N SER A 50 -0.39 12.06 -21.07
CA SER A 50 -0.54 11.25 -22.27
C SER A 50 -1.97 11.32 -22.80
N LYS A 51 -2.11 11.38 -24.14
CA LYS A 51 -3.43 11.42 -24.80
C LYS A 51 -4.28 10.20 -24.45
N GLY A 52 -3.66 9.04 -24.26
CA GLY A 52 -4.37 7.79 -23.93
C GLY A 52 -5.02 7.85 -22.55
N VAL A 53 -4.31 8.36 -21.54
CA VAL A 53 -4.85 8.51 -20.18
C VAL A 53 -5.98 9.55 -20.16
N ALA A 54 -5.79 10.69 -20.83
CA ALA A 54 -6.81 11.72 -20.94
C ALA A 54 -8.08 11.23 -21.66
N PHE A 55 -7.94 10.37 -22.66
CA PHE A 55 -9.05 9.82 -23.44
C PHE A 55 -9.82 8.71 -22.71
N LEU A 56 -9.12 7.82 -22.01
CA LEU A 56 -9.74 6.64 -21.38
C LEU A 56 -10.25 6.88 -19.96
N ASN A 57 -9.71 7.89 -19.26
CA ASN A 57 -9.96 8.07 -17.84
C ASN A 57 -10.49 9.48 -17.52
N SER A 58 -9.63 10.49 -17.57
CA SER A 58 -10.00 11.89 -17.31
C SER A 58 -8.88 12.83 -17.74
N GLY A 59 -9.21 14.09 -18.07
CA GLY A 59 -8.21 15.15 -18.28
C GLY A 59 -7.81 15.90 -17.01
N ASP A 60 -8.46 15.64 -15.87
CA ASP A 60 -8.17 16.30 -14.60
C ASP A 60 -6.96 15.67 -13.90
N GLU A 61 -5.85 16.41 -13.84
CA GLU A 61 -4.60 16.00 -13.16
C GLU A 61 -4.86 15.66 -11.68
N LYS A 62 -5.70 16.41 -10.97
CA LYS A 62 -5.95 16.18 -9.53
C LYS A 62 -6.67 14.85 -9.32
N PHE A 63 -7.69 14.57 -10.13
CA PHE A 63 -8.40 13.31 -10.10
C PHE A 63 -7.48 12.13 -10.40
N LEU A 64 -6.66 12.23 -11.46
CA LEU A 64 -5.75 11.15 -11.84
C LEU A 64 -4.66 10.90 -10.80
N LEU A 65 -4.17 11.95 -10.13
CA LEU A 65 -3.23 11.81 -9.02
C LEU A 65 -3.87 11.18 -7.79
N SER A 66 -5.11 11.58 -7.44
CA SER A 66 -5.86 10.93 -6.37
C SER A 66 -6.06 9.44 -6.66
N LEU A 67 -6.46 9.10 -7.88
CA LEU A 67 -6.63 7.71 -8.31
C LEU A 67 -5.32 6.91 -8.20
N ALA A 68 -4.21 7.47 -8.69
CA ALA A 68 -2.91 6.81 -8.61
C ALA A 68 -2.46 6.61 -7.16
N SER A 69 -2.65 7.61 -6.30
CA SER A 69 -2.34 7.53 -4.86
C SER A 69 -3.18 6.45 -4.17
N ALA A 70 -4.49 6.39 -4.45
CA ALA A 70 -5.37 5.37 -3.91
C ALA A 70 -4.93 3.94 -4.32
N GLU A 71 -4.50 3.75 -5.57
CA GLU A 71 -3.97 2.46 -6.05
C GLU A 71 -2.68 2.06 -5.30
N ARG A 72 -1.73 2.99 -5.11
CA ARG A 72 -0.48 2.71 -4.37
C ARG A 72 -0.73 2.42 -2.90
N LEU A 73 -1.71 3.11 -2.30
CA LEU A 73 -2.10 2.92 -0.92
C LEU A 73 -2.77 1.56 -0.72
N LYS A 74 -3.60 1.14 -1.68
CA LYS A 74 -4.16 -0.22 -1.72
C LYS A 74 -3.06 -1.28 -1.84
N ASP A 75 -2.02 -1.04 -2.65
CA ASP A 75 -0.87 -1.95 -2.72
C ASP A 75 -0.11 -2.03 -1.39
N LEU A 76 0.03 -0.89 -0.69
CA LEU A 76 0.60 -0.84 0.65
C LEU A 76 -0.22 -1.67 1.65
N ASP A 77 -1.55 -1.55 1.62
CA ASP A 77 -2.46 -2.31 2.49
C ASP A 77 -2.29 -3.83 2.29
N HIS A 78 -2.16 -4.27 1.04
CA HIS A 78 -1.92 -5.69 0.74
C HIS A 78 -0.56 -6.16 1.27
N ALA A 79 0.48 -5.33 1.14
CA ALA A 79 1.80 -5.64 1.69
C ALA A 79 1.78 -5.68 3.22
N ALA A 80 1.14 -4.69 3.86
CA ALA A 80 0.96 -4.62 5.30
C ALA A 80 0.21 -5.84 5.84
N ALA A 81 -0.89 -6.26 5.19
CA ALA A 81 -1.62 -7.47 5.57
C ALA A 81 -0.74 -8.74 5.48
N ALA A 82 0.17 -8.81 4.51
CA ALA A 82 1.15 -9.89 4.43
C ALA A 82 2.17 -9.83 5.57
N VAL A 83 2.66 -8.65 5.93
CA VAL A 83 3.56 -8.44 7.07
C VAL A 83 2.88 -8.82 8.38
N VAL A 84 1.63 -8.39 8.64
CA VAL A 84 0.85 -8.77 9.83
C VAL A 84 0.76 -10.30 9.96
N ARG A 85 0.45 -11.00 8.86
CA ARG A 85 0.34 -12.46 8.87
C ARG A 85 1.67 -13.15 9.16
N GLN A 86 2.79 -12.60 8.69
CA GLN A 86 4.14 -13.11 8.97
C GLN A 86 4.57 -12.77 10.41
N GLY A 87 4.32 -11.54 10.86
CA GLY A 87 4.67 -11.01 12.18
C GLY A 87 4.01 -11.74 13.35
N LYS A 88 2.79 -12.27 13.17
CA LYS A 88 2.14 -13.15 14.16
C LYS A 88 2.91 -14.43 14.50
N LYS A 89 3.90 -14.81 13.68
CA LYS A 89 4.76 -15.98 13.91
C LYS A 89 6.13 -15.59 14.47
N CYS A 90 6.40 -14.30 14.62
CA CYS A 90 7.64 -13.77 15.15
C CYS A 90 7.57 -13.70 16.69
N THR A 91 8.72 -13.83 17.35
CA THR A 91 8.86 -13.60 18.79
C THR A 91 9.04 -12.13 19.15
N ASP A 92 9.21 -11.26 18.15
CA ASP A 92 9.37 -9.82 18.33
C ASP A 92 8.00 -9.16 18.55
N PHE A 93 7.85 -8.48 19.69
CA PHE A 93 6.61 -7.82 20.08
C PHE A 93 6.20 -6.67 19.14
N GLY A 94 7.15 -6.05 18.45
CA GLY A 94 6.88 -4.98 17.48
C GLY A 94 6.25 -5.54 16.21
N LEU A 95 6.79 -6.64 15.70
CA LEU A 95 6.25 -7.34 14.52
C LEU A 95 4.89 -7.99 14.80
N GLU A 96 4.70 -8.53 16.01
CA GLU A 96 3.41 -9.12 16.43
C GLU A 96 2.29 -8.08 16.41
N ARG A 97 2.58 -6.84 16.85
CA ARG A 97 1.62 -5.73 16.96
C ARG A 97 1.67 -4.73 15.81
N PHE A 98 2.33 -5.10 14.71
CA PHE A 98 2.44 -4.23 13.54
C PHE A 98 1.06 -3.78 13.01
N ASP A 99 0.02 -4.61 13.16
CA ASP A 99 -1.32 -4.27 12.69
C ASP A 99 -1.93 -3.07 13.43
N LEU A 100 -1.65 -2.92 14.73
CA LEU A 100 -2.13 -1.80 15.54
C LEU A 100 -1.51 -0.49 15.06
N VAL A 101 -0.19 -0.47 14.92
CA VAL A 101 0.56 0.71 14.46
C VAL A 101 0.15 1.10 13.04
N TYR A 102 0.01 0.12 12.15
CA TYR A 102 -0.41 0.39 10.78
C TYR A 102 -1.84 0.94 10.72
N LYS A 103 -2.79 0.35 11.44
CA LYS A 103 -4.18 0.84 11.48
C LYS A 103 -4.29 2.23 12.08
N GLU A 104 -3.48 2.55 13.09
CA GLU A 104 -3.44 3.89 13.69
C GLU A 104 -3.01 4.93 12.67
N GLY A 105 -1.93 4.65 11.91
CA GLY A 105 -1.49 5.50 10.80
C GLY A 105 -2.56 5.66 9.72
N ARG A 106 -3.22 4.57 9.30
CA ARG A 106 -4.30 4.60 8.29
C ARG A 106 -5.55 5.35 8.77
N SER A 107 -5.86 5.29 10.06
CA SER A 107 -7.00 6.01 10.65
C SER A 107 -6.81 7.53 10.63
N PHE A 108 -5.56 8.00 10.66
CA PHE A 108 -5.27 9.43 10.51
C PHE A 108 -5.57 9.91 9.08
N GLU A 109 -5.22 9.10 8.08
CA GLU A 109 -5.42 9.41 6.66
C GLU A 109 -6.90 9.38 6.24
N LEU A 110 -7.68 8.39 6.70
CA LEU A 110 -9.11 8.30 6.39
C LEU A 110 -9.93 9.49 6.91
N ARG A 111 -9.55 10.08 8.05
CA ARG A 111 -10.20 11.30 8.56
C ARG A 111 -9.96 12.51 7.65
N GLU A 112 -8.90 12.48 6.85
CA GLU A 112 -8.51 13.58 5.96
C GLU A 112 -9.22 13.43 4.62
N ASP A 113 -9.35 12.20 4.13
CA ASP A 113 -10.20 11.87 2.98
C ASP A 113 -11.67 12.17 3.28
N GLU A 114 -12.18 11.82 4.48
CA GLU A 114 -13.56 12.17 4.90
C GLU A 114 -13.75 13.70 4.96
N ARG A 115 -12.77 14.44 5.47
CA ARG A 115 -12.81 15.91 5.49
C ARG A 115 -12.85 16.49 4.07
N GLN A 116 -12.03 15.99 3.16
CA GLN A 116 -12.04 16.42 1.77
C GLN A 116 -13.34 16.02 1.06
N ALA A 117 -13.87 14.81 1.27
CA ALA A 117 -15.14 14.39 0.68
C ALA A 117 -16.31 15.29 1.14
N ILE A 118 -16.35 15.65 2.42
CA ILE A 118 -17.33 16.60 2.97
C ILE A 118 -17.14 17.99 2.36
N GLU A 119 -15.90 18.45 2.16
CA GLU A 119 -15.61 19.74 1.51
C GLU A 119 -16.04 19.75 0.04
N TRP A 120 -15.77 18.67 -0.71
CA TRP A 120 -16.21 18.47 -2.09
C TRP A 120 -17.74 18.47 -2.19
N GLU A 121 -18.44 17.72 -1.33
CA GLU A 121 -19.90 17.65 -1.33
C GLU A 121 -20.55 19.01 -0.97
N ASN A 122 -19.93 19.76 -0.05
CA ASN A 122 -20.37 21.11 0.28
C ASN A 122 -20.07 22.13 -0.83
N GLY A 123 -18.94 21.99 -1.53
CA GLY A 123 -18.57 22.80 -2.68
C GLY A 123 -19.50 22.58 -3.89
N GLU A 124 -19.90 21.34 -4.14
CA GLU A 124 -20.91 21.00 -5.15
C GLU A 124 -22.27 21.60 -4.79
N ARG A 125 -22.74 21.45 -3.54
CA ARG A 125 -24.01 22.01 -3.06
C ARG A 125 -24.09 23.54 -3.20
N MET A 126 -22.97 24.25 -3.08
CA MET A 126 -22.89 25.71 -3.29
C MET A 126 -22.92 26.11 -4.78
N ASN A 127 -22.53 25.22 -5.70
CA ASN A 127 -22.56 25.46 -7.14
C ASN A 127 -23.98 25.26 -7.72
N TYR A 128 -24.76 24.34 -7.15
CA TYR A 128 -26.17 24.11 -7.53
C TYR A 128 -27.16 25.16 -6.99
N ASN A 129 -26.74 26.00 -6.03
CA ASN A 129 -27.61 27.01 -5.40
C ASN A 129 -27.37 28.45 -5.94
N CYS A 130 -26.53 28.60 -6.97
CA CYS A 130 -26.27 29.86 -7.67
C CYS A 130 -26.97 29.93 -9.04
N LYS A 131 -28.20 29.40 -9.14
CA LYS A 131 -29.10 29.59 -10.28
C LYS A 131 -30.43 30.17 -9.84
#